data_AF-A0A2S7X619-F1
#
_entry.id   AF-A0A2S7X619-F1
#
_cell.length_a   1.000
_cell.length_b   1.000
_cell.length_c   1.000
_cell.angle_alpha   90.00
_cell.angle_beta   90.00
_cell.angle_gamma   90.00
#
_symmetry.space_group_name_H-M   'P 1'
#
loop_
_entity.id
_entity.type
_entity.pdbx_description
1 polymer ?
#
loop_
_entity_poly.entity_id
_entity_poly.type
_entity_poly.pdbx_seq_one_letter_code
_entity_poly.pdbx_strand_id
1 'polypeptide(L)'
;MKINSVIGLFALCSSVFANANGTIVFPGQNVSSGGGSVVFPTAQHPVTLVGGYNIEGGVFKSRTYDCGINISDLNLTAKLVWEGATPKIEIVGDDVFICRSLVNSPFELDINSLLNKLPNHEMYRLEVANHVNIRR
;
A
#
# COMPACT_ATOMS: atom_id res chain seq x y z
N MET A 1 1.57 -63.63 -6.16
CA MET A 1 0.37 -62.75 -6.30
C MET A 1 0.63 -61.51 -5.46
N LYS A 2 0.68 -60.33 -6.10
CA LYS A 2 0.90 -59.00 -5.50
C LYS A 2 -0.39 -58.51 -4.84
N ILE A 3 -0.29 -57.89 -3.66
CA ILE A 3 -1.22 -56.87 -3.21
C ILE A 3 -0.40 -55.76 -2.54
N ASN A 4 -0.31 -54.62 -3.21
CA ASN A 4 0.14 -53.36 -2.64
C ASN A 4 -0.97 -52.82 -1.73
N SER A 5 -0.62 -52.16 -0.62
CA SER A 5 -1.52 -51.21 0.03
C SER A 5 -0.72 -50.04 0.60
N VAL A 6 -1.02 -48.88 0.02
CA VAL A 6 -0.61 -47.54 0.41
C VAL A 6 -1.64 -47.02 1.42
N ILE A 7 -1.28 -45.95 2.15
CA ILE A 7 -2.12 -44.94 2.82
C ILE A 7 -2.09 -45.01 4.35
N GLY A 8 -1.62 -43.90 4.95
CA GLY A 8 -1.75 -43.62 6.38
C GLY A 8 -0.94 -42.39 6.83
N LEU A 9 -1.00 -41.28 6.09
CA LEU A 9 -0.40 -40.00 6.47
C LEU A 9 -1.39 -39.22 7.36
N PHE A 10 -1.07 -38.95 8.63
CA PHE A 10 -1.56 -37.80 9.40
C PHE A 10 -0.72 -37.63 10.68
N ALA A 11 0.39 -36.89 10.57
CA ALA A 11 1.11 -36.36 11.72
C ALA A 11 0.64 -34.92 11.95
N LEU A 12 -0.28 -34.72 12.90
CA LEU A 12 -0.65 -33.42 13.45
C LEU A 12 0.55 -32.89 14.25
N CYS A 13 1.33 -31.98 13.68
CA CYS A 13 2.32 -31.22 14.44
C CYS A 13 1.71 -29.88 14.88
N SER A 14 1.73 -29.71 16.19
CA SER A 14 1.29 -28.59 17.02
C SER A 14 1.83 -27.25 16.56
N SER A 15 0.94 -26.28 16.37
CA SER A 15 1.28 -24.88 16.23
C SER A 15 1.94 -24.37 17.51
N VAL A 16 3.10 -23.76 17.37
CA VAL A 16 3.80 -23.03 18.43
C VAL A 16 2.97 -21.80 18.77
N PHE A 17 2.54 -21.66 20.03
CA PHE A 17 1.85 -20.47 20.50
C PHE A 17 2.78 -19.26 20.38
N ALA A 18 2.39 -18.29 19.56
CA ALA A 18 3.01 -16.96 19.56
C ALA A 18 2.69 -16.29 20.90
N ASN A 19 3.74 -15.94 21.63
CA ASN A 19 3.67 -15.16 22.86
C ASN A 19 3.18 -13.74 22.53
N ALA A 20 1.90 -13.48 22.77
CA ALA A 20 1.35 -12.13 22.72
C ALA A 20 1.69 -11.40 24.02
N ASN A 21 2.71 -10.55 23.98
CA ASN A 21 2.94 -9.52 24.99
C ASN A 21 1.90 -8.37 24.87
N GLY A 22 0.63 -8.73 24.66
CA GLY A 22 -0.49 -7.81 24.61
C GLY A 22 -1.18 -7.83 25.96
N THR A 23 -1.01 -6.77 26.75
CA THR A 23 -1.79 -6.53 27.97
C THR A 23 -3.28 -6.68 27.66
N ILE A 24 -3.91 -7.68 28.27
CA ILE A 24 -5.35 -7.93 28.17
C ILE A 24 -6.06 -6.88 29.03
N VAL A 25 -6.76 -5.93 28.40
CA VAL A 25 -7.59 -4.94 29.10
C VAL A 25 -9.04 -5.43 29.10
N PHE A 26 -9.61 -5.59 30.29
CA PHE A 26 -11.01 -6.00 30.47
C PHE A 26 -11.95 -4.78 30.42
N PRO A 27 -13.19 -4.93 29.90
CA PRO A 27 -14.16 -3.84 29.90
C PRO A 27 -14.59 -3.50 31.32
N GLY A 28 -14.26 -2.30 31.78
CA GLY A 28 -14.63 -1.78 33.12
C GLY A 28 -13.55 -0.98 33.85
N GLN A 29 -12.32 -0.91 33.33
CA GLN A 29 -11.27 -0.06 33.93
C GLN A 29 -11.24 1.34 33.31
N ASN A 30 -11.57 2.34 34.12
CA ASN A 30 -11.26 3.75 33.84
C ASN A 30 -9.75 3.95 33.97
N VAL A 31 -9.01 3.62 32.92
CA VAL A 31 -7.63 4.07 32.78
C VAL A 31 -7.69 5.50 32.27
N SER A 32 -7.30 6.44 33.12
CA SER A 32 -6.94 7.80 32.71
C SER A 32 -5.75 7.69 31.77
N SER A 33 -6.00 7.57 30.46
CA SER A 33 -4.96 7.65 29.45
C SER A 33 -4.60 9.12 29.29
N GLY A 34 -3.41 9.48 29.77
CA GLY A 34 -2.77 10.76 29.49
C GLY A 34 -2.83 11.06 27.99
N GLY A 35 -3.01 12.34 27.67
CA GLY A 35 -3.28 12.86 26.32
C GLY A 35 -2.17 12.60 25.30
N GLY A 36 -2.00 11.35 24.89
CA GLY A 36 -1.43 11.02 23.60
C GLY A 36 -2.46 11.37 22.54
N SER A 37 -2.08 12.22 21.59
CA SER A 37 -2.88 12.50 20.41
C SER A 37 -3.24 11.17 19.74
N VAL A 38 -4.52 10.80 19.80
CA VAL A 38 -5.04 9.64 19.07
C VAL A 38 -5.14 10.09 17.62
N VAL A 39 -4.06 9.90 16.86
CA VAL A 39 -4.08 10.06 15.41
C VAL A 39 -4.75 8.82 14.84
N PHE A 40 -6.00 8.97 14.41
CA PHE A 40 -6.68 7.92 13.67
C PHE A 40 -5.96 7.73 12.33
N PRO A 41 -5.62 6.48 11.93
CA PRO A 41 -5.02 6.25 10.63
C PRO A 41 -6.02 6.65 9.54
N THR A 42 -5.69 7.68 8.77
CA THR A 42 -6.43 8.04 7.56
C THR A 42 -6.23 6.92 6.55
N ALA A 43 -7.33 6.39 6.00
CA ALA A 43 -7.25 5.42 4.93
C ALA A 43 -6.63 6.09 3.70
N GLN A 44 -5.63 5.42 3.11
CA GLN A 44 -5.01 5.88 1.87
C GLN A 44 -5.66 5.18 0.68
N HIS A 45 -5.94 5.93 -0.37
CA HIS A 45 -6.61 5.47 -1.59
C HIS A 45 -5.75 5.71 -2.82
N PRO A 46 -5.92 4.90 -3.89
CA PRO A 46 -5.19 5.09 -5.13
C PRO A 46 -5.43 6.47 -5.74
N VAL A 47 -4.35 7.12 -6.16
CA VAL A 47 -4.37 8.45 -6.78
C VAL A 47 -4.33 8.30 -8.30
N THR A 48 -5.21 9.01 -8.99
CA THR A 48 -5.22 9.06 -10.45
C THR A 48 -4.09 9.96 -10.95
N LEU A 49 -3.27 9.44 -11.87
CA LEU A 49 -2.17 10.16 -12.49
C LEU A 49 -2.63 10.77 -13.82
N VAL A 50 -2.37 12.06 -14.02
CA VAL A 50 -2.80 12.82 -15.20
C VAL A 50 -1.59 13.30 -16.00
N GLY A 51 -1.60 13.04 -17.30
CA GLY A 51 -0.51 13.47 -18.20
C GLY A 51 0.76 12.63 -18.10
N GLY A 52 0.68 11.42 -17.54
CA GLY A 52 1.79 10.48 -17.45
C GLY A 52 2.69 10.67 -16.21
N TYR A 53 3.86 10.03 -16.23
CA TYR A 53 4.83 10.08 -15.15
C TYR A 53 6.26 10.00 -15.69
N ASN A 54 7.22 10.46 -14.90
CA ASN A 54 8.65 10.28 -15.13
C ASN A 54 9.31 9.71 -13.86
N ILE A 55 10.31 8.84 -14.01
CA ILE A 55 11.10 8.30 -12.90
C ILE A 55 12.57 8.53 -13.22
N GLU A 56 13.23 9.37 -12.44
CA GLU A 56 14.64 9.69 -12.61
C GLU A 56 15.34 9.75 -11.26
N GLY A 57 16.48 9.07 -11.11
CA GLY A 57 17.23 9.06 -9.85
C GLY A 57 16.44 8.53 -8.65
N GLY A 58 15.43 7.67 -8.87
CA GLY A 58 14.53 7.17 -7.83
C GLY A 58 13.49 8.19 -7.36
N VAL A 59 13.33 9.32 -8.06
CA VAL A 59 12.25 10.28 -7.84
C VAL A 59 11.16 10.07 -8.87
N PHE A 60 9.95 9.77 -8.40
CA PHE A 60 8.75 9.71 -9.21
C PHE A 60 8.15 11.11 -9.35
N LYS A 61 7.91 11.55 -10.59
CA LYS A 61 7.31 12.84 -10.92
C LYS A 61 6.04 12.63 -11.73
N SER A 62 4.94 13.24 -11.31
CA SER A 62 3.68 13.16 -12.04
C SER A 62 2.77 14.35 -11.70
N ARG A 63 1.53 14.31 -12.17
CA ARG A 63 0.48 15.28 -11.85
C ARG A 63 -0.76 14.53 -11.41
N THR A 64 -1.51 15.12 -10.50
CA THR A 64 -2.84 14.65 -10.11
C THR A 64 -3.83 15.81 -10.15
N TYR A 65 -5.12 15.52 -10.00
CA TYR A 65 -6.15 16.56 -9.93
C TYR A 65 -5.94 17.42 -8.68
N ASP A 66 -6.04 18.73 -8.84
CA ASP A 66 -6.01 19.65 -7.72
C ASP A 66 -7.31 19.50 -6.91
N CYS A 67 -7.18 19.29 -5.60
CA CYS A 67 -8.31 19.08 -4.71
C CYS A 67 -8.67 20.35 -3.91
N GLY A 68 -8.10 21.51 -4.28
CA GLY A 68 -8.25 22.77 -3.53
C GLY A 68 -7.40 22.83 -2.26
N ILE A 69 -6.52 21.84 -2.06
CA ILE A 69 -5.57 21.74 -0.96
C ILE A 69 -4.18 21.49 -1.55
N ASN A 70 -3.13 21.80 -0.77
CA ASN A 70 -1.77 21.57 -1.23
C ASN A 70 -1.54 20.06 -1.36
N ILE A 71 -0.90 19.61 -2.46
CA ILE A 71 -0.60 18.20 -2.65
C ILE A 71 0.32 17.65 -1.54
N SER A 72 1.15 18.49 -0.95
CA SER A 72 2.00 18.10 0.18
C SER A 72 1.18 17.63 1.39
N ASP A 73 -0.07 18.09 1.51
CA ASP A 73 -0.98 17.72 2.59
C ASP A 73 -1.72 16.40 2.31
N LEU A 74 -1.67 15.88 1.07
CA LEU A 74 -2.31 14.62 0.68
C LEU A 74 -1.57 13.36 1.16
N ASN A 75 -0.44 13.53 1.86
CA ASN A 75 0.38 12.44 2.39
C ASN A 75 0.62 11.31 1.37
N LEU A 76 1.10 11.69 0.19
CA LEU A 76 1.33 10.78 -0.92
C LEU A 76 2.43 9.77 -0.60
N THR A 77 2.15 8.50 -0.89
CA THR A 77 3.11 7.41 -0.72
C THR A 77 3.06 6.44 -1.90
N ALA A 78 4.18 5.78 -2.18
CA ALA A 78 4.27 4.74 -3.18
C ALA A 78 4.24 3.39 -2.48
N LYS A 79 3.43 2.48 -3.01
CA LYS A 79 3.32 1.10 -2.53
C LYS A 79 3.53 0.14 -3.69
N LEU A 80 4.04 -1.04 -3.35
CA LEU A 80 4.17 -2.13 -4.30
C LEU A 80 2.90 -2.98 -4.22
N VAL A 81 2.21 -3.13 -5.35
CA VAL A 81 1.04 -3.99 -5.51
C VAL A 81 1.32 -5.03 -6.60
N TRP A 82 0.61 -6.16 -6.56
CA TRP A 82 0.82 -7.26 -7.48
C TRP A 82 -0.45 -7.53 -8.26
N GLU A 83 -0.37 -7.44 -9.59
CA GLU A 83 -1.45 -7.85 -10.49
C GLU A 83 -1.01 -9.12 -11.22
N GLY A 84 -1.39 -10.26 -10.65
CA GLY A 84 -0.88 -11.56 -11.08
C GLY A 84 0.63 -11.68 -10.78
N ALA A 85 1.43 -11.88 -11.83
CA ALA A 85 2.89 -12.00 -11.73
C ALA A 85 3.65 -10.69 -12.02
N THR A 86 2.93 -9.59 -12.23
CA THR A 86 3.53 -8.29 -12.58
C THR A 86 3.52 -7.37 -11.37
N PRO A 87 4.68 -6.92 -10.87
CA PRO A 87 4.75 -5.93 -9.82
C PRO A 87 4.39 -4.54 -10.36
N LYS A 88 3.57 -3.80 -9.61
CA LYS A 88 3.17 -2.43 -9.95
C LYS A 88 3.45 -1.47 -8.79
N ILE A 89 3.92 -0.28 -9.12
CA ILE A 89 3.96 0.86 -8.20
C ILE A 89 2.58 1.51 -8.23
N GLU A 90 1.91 1.53 -7.08
CA GLU A 90 0.69 2.29 -6.89
C GLU A 90 0.98 3.52 -6.04
N ILE A 91 0.56 4.69 -6.51
CA ILE A 91 0.60 5.92 -5.72
C ILE A 91 -0.71 6.03 -4.97
N VAL A 92 -0.62 6.16 -3.65
CA VAL A 92 -1.77 6.33 -2.77
C VAL A 92 -1.62 7.60 -1.96
N GLY A 93 -2.73 8.23 -1.60
CA GLY A 93 -2.79 9.42 -0.77
C GLY A 93 -3.98 9.34 0.16
N ASP A 94 -4.08 10.29 1.09
CA ASP A 94 -5.23 10.42 1.96
C ASP A 94 -6.53 10.55 1.14
N ASP A 95 -7.63 10.02 1.69
CA ASP A 95 -8.92 10.01 1.01
C ASP A 95 -9.44 11.43 0.73
N VAL A 96 -9.35 11.86 -0.52
CA VAL A 96 -9.96 13.10 -0.97
C VAL A 96 -10.93 12.78 -2.09
N PHE A 97 -12.06 12.18 -1.71
CA PHE A 97 -13.26 11.94 -2.54
C PHE A 97 -13.76 13.14 -3.39
N ILE A 98 -13.12 14.30 -3.33
CA ILE A 98 -13.61 15.59 -3.84
C ILE A 98 -12.61 16.29 -4.79
N CYS A 99 -11.67 15.56 -5.41
CA CYS A 99 -10.84 16.15 -6.47
C CYS A 99 -11.66 16.22 -7.78
N ARG A 100 -12.56 17.21 -7.87
CA ARG A 100 -13.39 17.51 -9.06
C ARG A 100 -12.86 18.70 -9.88
N SER A 101 -11.62 19.09 -9.68
CA SER A 101 -11.02 20.17 -10.46
C SER A 101 -10.57 19.67 -11.84
N LEU A 102 -10.73 20.50 -12.86
CA LEU A 102 -10.07 20.32 -14.16
C LEU A 102 -8.63 20.87 -14.14
N VAL A 103 -8.19 21.42 -13.01
CA VAL A 103 -6.83 21.88 -12.78
C VAL A 103 -6.00 20.72 -12.24
N ASN A 104 -4.77 20.59 -12.75
CA ASN A 104 -3.86 19.51 -12.36
C ASN A 104 -2.62 20.10 -11.71
N SER A 105 -2.21 19.54 -10.59
CA SER A 105 -1.08 20.02 -9.82
C SER A 105 0.04 18.96 -9.80
N PRO A 106 1.31 19.38 -9.98
CA PRO A 106 2.45 18.46 -10.04
C PRO A 106 2.86 17.98 -8.64
N PHE A 107 3.44 16.80 -8.57
CA PHE A 107 4.06 16.29 -7.34
C PHE A 107 5.28 15.44 -7.65
N GLU A 108 6.15 15.34 -6.64
CA GLU A 108 7.33 14.50 -6.65
C GLU A 108 7.34 13.60 -5.41
N LEU A 109 7.82 12.37 -5.57
CA LEU A 109 7.88 11.39 -4.52
C LEU A 109 9.18 10.60 -4.61
N ASP A 110 9.92 10.51 -3.51
CA ASP A 110 11.09 9.63 -3.41
C ASP A 110 10.62 8.18 -3.26
N ILE A 111 10.95 7.36 -4.27
CA ILE A 111 10.62 5.94 -4.32
C ILE A 111 11.86 5.05 -4.16
N ASN A 112 13.04 5.60 -3.85
CA ASN A 112 14.26 4.80 -3.65
C ASN A 112 14.06 3.71 -2.59
N SER A 113 13.34 4.01 -1.52
CA SER A 113 13.03 3.02 -0.47
C SER A 113 12.21 1.82 -0.98
N LEU A 114 11.40 2.04 -2.03
CA LEU A 114 10.63 0.99 -2.69
C LEU A 114 11.50 0.23 -3.69
N LEU A 115 12.25 0.95 -4.53
CA LEU A 115 13.12 0.37 -5.56
C LEU A 115 14.21 -0.52 -4.94
N ASN A 116 14.78 -0.13 -3.81
CA ASN A 116 15.80 -0.91 -3.10
C ASN A 116 15.26 -2.22 -2.50
N LYS A 117 13.93 -2.38 -2.39
CA LYS A 117 13.29 -3.61 -1.92
C LYS A 117 13.00 -4.59 -3.05
N LEU A 118 13.07 -4.13 -4.31
CA LEU A 118 12.80 -4.97 -5.47
C LEU A 118 14.05 -5.80 -5.82
N PRO A 119 13.89 -7.10 -6.08
CA PRO A 119 14.97 -7.89 -6.66
C PRO A 119 15.35 -7.31 -8.03
N ASN A 120 16.65 -7.18 -8.32
CA ASN A 120 17.16 -6.60 -9.57
C ASN A 120 16.56 -7.21 -10.86
N HIS A 121 16.03 -8.44 -10.81
CA HIS A 121 15.39 -9.09 -11.96
C HIS A 121 13.93 -8.66 -12.20
N GLU A 122 13.28 -8.04 -11.21
CA GLU A 122 11.88 -7.59 -11.30
C GLU A 122 11.76 -6.13 -11.76
N MET A 123 12.83 -5.33 -11.68
CA MET A 123 12.80 -3.92 -12.09
C MET A 123 12.43 -3.75 -13.57
N TYR A 124 12.79 -4.70 -14.45
CA TYR A 124 12.43 -4.67 -15.87
C TYR A 124 10.94 -4.88 -16.16
N ARG A 125 10.18 -5.36 -15.17
CA ARG A 125 8.73 -5.63 -15.25
C ARG A 125 7.90 -4.69 -14.39
N LEU A 126 8.55 -3.72 -13.73
CA LEU A 126 7.88 -2.81 -12.84
C LEU A 126 7.02 -1.84 -13.65
N GLU A 127 5.71 -1.93 -13.46
CA GLU A 127 4.75 -1.01 -14.08
C GLU A 127 4.26 0.00 -13.05
N VAL A 128 3.66 1.11 -13.49
CA VAL A 128 2.96 2.04 -12.60
C VAL A 128 1.47 1.81 -12.76
N ALA A 129 0.78 1.50 -11.67
CA ALA A 129 -0.67 1.39 -11.65
C ALA A 129 -1.26 2.81 -11.80
N ASN A 130 -2.01 3.03 -12.89
CA ASN A 130 -2.71 4.27 -13.11
C ASN A 130 -4.22 4.01 -13.25
N HIS A 131 -5.00 4.63 -12.37
CA HIS A 131 -6.44 4.41 -12.24
C HIS A 131 -7.29 5.40 -13.04
N VAL A 132 -6.82 5.81 -14.23
CA VAL A 132 -7.62 6.69 -15.10
C VAL A 132 -8.82 5.91 -15.63
N ASN A 133 -10.00 6.17 -15.09
CA ASN A 133 -11.25 5.67 -15.65
C ASN A 133 -11.64 6.53 -16.87
N ILE A 134 -11.35 6.03 -18.07
CA ILE A 134 -11.70 6.70 -19.35
C ILE A 134 -13.19 6.50 -19.70
N ARG A 135 -13.95 5.72 -18.93
CA ARG A 135 -15.38 5.54 -19.17
C ARG A 135 -16.15 6.73 -18.62
N ARG A 136 -16.42 7.68 -19.51
CA ARG A 136 -17.43 8.73 -19.38
C ARG A 136 -18.72 8.29 -20.05
#